data_AF-A0A8D0L3R9-F1
#
_entry.id   AF-A0A8D0L3R9-F1
#
_cell.length_a   1.000
_cell.length_b   1.000
_cell.length_c   1.000
_cell.angle_alpha   90.00
_cell.angle_beta   90.00
_cell.angle_gamma   90.00
#
_symmetry.space_group_name_H-M   'P 1'
#
loop_
_entity.id
_entity.type
_entity.pdbx_description
1 polymer ?
#
loop_
_entity_poly.entity_id
_entity_poly.type
_entity_poly.pdbx_seq_one_letter_code
_entity_poly.pdbx_strand_id
1 'polypeptide(L)'
;MWNIPLLLRLIPRCLSAAHATLGTHPFSRLDVLVVPSNFSSLGMDSPHIIFLSQSILPGGSSLCGTRLCHEIAHAWFGLAIGARDWTEEWISEGFATHLEDVFWSFAQQLPCNEAREQEELKALLRWRRLRDEVLNSEKELQVLRPNRENTGEVSESGASVIKHGLNAEKIFMQVHYLKGYFLLRSLASRVCEDTYFAFLRKFVQRFHGELILSQVLHLCLFPNLLKNRPCDLEGIDGVHPSLVSQDGNLGVLLDPLLHLEHQVLAVARSTFHQLDQVRRL
;
A
#
# COMPACT_ATOMS: atom_id res chain seq x y z
N MET A 1 32.85 -0.18 3.16
CA MET A 1 32.73 -1.08 4.33
C MET A 1 31.25 -1.30 4.56
N TRP A 2 30.78 -2.55 4.63
CA TRP A 2 29.35 -2.89 4.72
C TRP A 2 28.77 -2.34 6.03
N ASN A 3 27.76 -1.46 5.97
CA ASN A 3 27.13 -0.89 7.17
C ASN A 3 26.13 -1.87 7.80
N ILE A 4 26.54 -3.14 7.97
CA ILE A 4 25.76 -4.18 8.64
C ILE A 4 25.40 -3.79 10.09
N PRO A 5 26.28 -3.11 10.86
CA PRO A 5 25.91 -2.64 12.20
C PRO A 5 24.68 -1.72 12.23
N LEU A 6 24.45 -0.92 11.18
CA LEU A 6 23.24 -0.11 11.05
C LEU A 6 21.99 -0.99 10.96
N LEU A 7 21.99 -1.99 10.07
CA LEU A 7 20.85 -2.91 9.90
C LEU A 7 20.50 -3.63 11.20
N LEU A 8 21.51 -4.15 11.91
CA LEU A 8 21.31 -4.84 13.20
C LEU A 8 20.64 -3.93 14.24
N ARG A 9 20.87 -2.62 14.20
CA ARG A 9 20.20 -1.64 15.07
C ARG A 9 18.77 -1.31 14.61
N LEU A 10 18.52 -1.30 13.30
CA LEU A 10 17.24 -0.90 12.72
C LEU A 10 16.19 -2.01 12.79
N ILE A 11 16.55 -3.27 12.52
CA ILE A 11 15.63 -4.42 12.50
C ILE A 11 14.73 -4.50 13.74
N PRO A 12 15.25 -4.54 14.98
CA PRO A 12 14.39 -4.65 16.17
C PRO A 12 13.48 -3.43 16.36
N ARG A 13 13.93 -2.22 15.96
CA ARG A 13 13.13 -1.00 16.05
C ARG A 13 11.98 -1.00 15.05
N CYS A 14 12.23 -1.39 13.81
CA CYS A 14 11.23 -1.45 12.75
C CYS A 14 10.19 -2.55 13.06
N LEU A 15 10.63 -3.71 13.54
CA LEU A 15 9.73 -4.78 13.99
C LEU A 15 8.87 -4.35 15.19
N SER A 16 9.45 -3.63 16.15
CA SER A 16 8.69 -3.10 17.30
C SER A 16 7.64 -2.07 16.85
N ALA A 17 7.98 -1.20 15.91
CA ALA A 17 7.05 -0.23 15.32
C ALA A 17 5.91 -0.92 14.54
N ALA A 18 6.23 -1.92 13.73
CA ALA A 18 5.24 -2.73 13.03
C ALA A 18 4.31 -3.46 14.01
N HIS A 19 4.89 -4.01 15.08
CA HIS A 19 4.13 -4.68 16.14
C HIS A 19 3.16 -3.74 16.86
N ALA A 20 3.61 -2.55 17.24
CA ALA A 20 2.77 -1.54 17.87
C ALA A 20 1.60 -1.10 16.95
N THR A 21 1.81 -1.13 15.64
CA THR A 21 0.81 -0.68 14.65
C THR A 21 -0.21 -1.78 14.33
N LEU A 22 0.24 -2.97 13.91
CA LEU A 22 -0.59 -4.03 13.35
C LEU A 22 -0.70 -5.29 14.23
N GLY A 23 0.06 -5.39 15.30
CA GLY A 23 0.07 -6.56 16.20
C GLY A 23 1.13 -7.59 15.85
N THR A 24 0.88 -8.87 16.16
CA THR A 24 1.88 -9.94 15.97
C THR A 24 2.29 -10.05 14.50
N HIS A 25 3.60 -10.13 14.25
CA HIS A 25 4.14 -10.36 12.92
C HIS A 25 3.63 -11.71 12.37
N PRO A 26 3.12 -11.78 11.13
CA PRO A 26 2.48 -13.00 10.60
C PRO A 26 3.42 -14.22 10.52
N PHE A 27 4.72 -13.98 10.32
CA PHE A 27 5.73 -15.03 10.25
C PHE A 27 6.54 -15.10 11.55
N SER A 28 6.81 -16.32 12.03
CA SER A 28 7.50 -16.58 13.30
C SER A 28 8.99 -16.22 13.30
N ARG A 29 9.58 -16.09 12.10
CA ARG A 29 10.98 -15.77 11.87
C ARG A 29 11.08 -14.78 10.72
N LEU A 30 12.05 -13.87 10.82
CA LEU A 30 12.43 -12.96 9.76
C LEU A 30 13.95 -12.97 9.59
N ASP A 31 14.41 -13.49 8.47
CA ASP A 31 15.78 -13.38 8.01
C ASP A 31 15.92 -12.16 7.08
N VAL A 32 17.07 -11.49 7.12
CA VAL A 32 17.37 -10.37 6.21
C VAL A 32 18.64 -10.71 5.44
N LEU A 33 18.50 -10.88 4.13
CA LEU A 33 19.60 -11.15 3.22
C LEU A 33 20.00 -9.87 2.49
N VAL A 34 21.22 -9.40 2.72
CA VAL A 34 21.80 -8.31 1.94
C VAL A 34 22.29 -8.85 0.60
N VAL A 35 21.68 -8.40 -0.48
CA VAL A 35 22.02 -8.80 -1.86
C VAL A 35 22.95 -7.77 -2.52
N PRO A 36 23.71 -8.16 -3.56
CA PRO A 36 24.63 -7.26 -4.25
C PRO A 36 23.97 -5.99 -4.79
N SER A 37 24.76 -4.94 -5.00
CA SER A 37 24.26 -3.63 -5.44
C SER A 37 23.62 -3.61 -6.85
N ASN A 38 23.87 -4.64 -7.66
CA ASN A 38 23.24 -4.82 -8.98
C ASN A 38 21.92 -5.62 -8.92
N PHE A 39 21.40 -5.89 -7.73
CA PHE A 39 20.04 -6.40 -7.58
C PHE A 39 19.05 -5.39 -8.20
N SER A 40 18.10 -5.91 -8.97
CA SER A 40 17.20 -5.14 -9.83
C SER A 40 16.17 -4.30 -9.06
N SER A 41 15.94 -4.61 -7.78
CA SER A 41 15.10 -3.85 -6.87
C SER A 41 15.90 -3.30 -5.68
N LEU A 42 15.32 -2.37 -4.93
CA LEU A 42 15.87 -1.91 -3.65
C LEU A 42 15.63 -2.93 -2.52
N GLY A 43 14.59 -3.74 -2.65
CA GLY A 43 14.36 -4.91 -1.83
C GLY A 43 13.23 -5.78 -2.39
N MET A 44 13.03 -6.93 -1.77
CA MET A 44 12.00 -7.89 -2.14
C MET A 44 11.58 -8.67 -0.90
N ASP A 45 10.29 -8.83 -0.72
CA ASP A 45 9.71 -9.60 0.35
C ASP A 45 9.50 -11.06 -0.08
N SER A 46 9.63 -11.96 0.88
CA SER A 46 9.32 -13.38 0.73
C SER A 46 8.98 -13.93 2.11
N PRO A 47 8.15 -14.98 2.22
CA PRO A 47 7.84 -15.57 3.52
C PRO A 47 9.13 -15.91 4.28
N HIS A 48 9.25 -15.37 5.49
CA HIS A 48 10.40 -15.50 6.40
C HIS A 48 11.71 -14.83 5.98
N ILE A 49 11.83 -14.26 4.78
CA ILE A 49 13.09 -13.65 4.32
C ILE A 49 12.86 -12.37 3.51
N ILE A 50 13.55 -11.29 3.91
CA ILE A 50 13.61 -10.03 3.16
C ILE A 50 14.95 -9.94 2.45
N PHE A 51 14.93 -9.64 1.16
CA PHE A 51 16.12 -9.29 0.39
C PHE A 51 16.28 -7.76 0.40
N LEU A 52 17.44 -7.25 0.82
CA LEU A 52 17.74 -5.82 0.79
C LEU A 52 18.96 -5.55 -0.09
N SER A 53 18.80 -4.66 -1.08
CA SER A 53 19.90 -4.26 -1.96
C SER A 53 20.98 -3.53 -1.16
N GLN A 54 22.25 -3.89 -1.36
CA GLN A 54 23.38 -3.19 -0.76
C GLN A 54 23.36 -1.68 -1.07
N SER A 55 22.75 -1.27 -2.18
CA SER A 55 22.66 0.13 -2.62
C SER A 55 21.96 1.06 -1.60
N ILE A 56 21.13 0.52 -0.69
CA ILE A 56 20.43 1.32 0.32
C ILE A 56 21.29 1.60 1.56
N LEU A 57 22.35 0.81 1.81
CA LEU A 57 23.16 0.91 3.02
C LEU A 57 23.96 2.22 3.11
N PRO A 58 24.54 2.76 2.01
CA PRO A 58 25.19 4.06 2.02
C PRO A 58 24.24 5.23 2.29
N GLY A 59 22.93 5.06 2.05
CA GLY A 59 21.92 6.11 2.25
C GLY A 59 21.58 6.42 3.72
N GLY A 60 22.33 5.83 4.66
CA GLY A 60 22.18 6.06 6.09
C GLY A 60 20.91 5.43 6.68
N SER A 61 20.61 5.78 7.93
CA SER A 61 19.49 5.20 8.67
C SER A 61 18.14 5.46 8.00
N SER A 62 17.94 6.63 7.38
CA SER A 62 16.67 7.03 6.77
C SER A 62 16.27 6.17 5.58
N LEU A 63 17.15 6.03 4.59
CA LEU A 63 16.85 5.23 3.39
C LEU A 63 16.74 3.74 3.73
N CYS A 64 17.73 3.22 4.48
CA CYS A 64 17.77 1.83 4.88
C CYS A 64 16.58 1.46 5.75
N GLY A 65 16.23 2.31 6.73
CA GLY A 65 15.12 2.10 7.63
C GLY A 65 13.75 2.22 6.98
N THR A 66 13.55 3.21 6.10
CA THR A 66 12.30 3.34 5.33
C THR A 66 12.09 2.10 4.46
N ARG A 67 13.11 1.65 3.70
CA ARG A 67 12.95 0.44 2.87
C ARG A 67 12.76 -0.81 3.70
N LEU A 68 13.48 -0.97 4.81
CA LEU A 68 13.24 -2.10 5.72
C LEU A 68 11.80 -2.12 6.25
N CYS A 69 11.23 -0.95 6.58
CA CYS A 69 9.83 -0.86 7.00
C CYS A 69 8.85 -1.24 5.88
N HIS A 70 9.14 -0.89 4.63
CA HIS A 70 8.37 -1.30 3.45
C HIS A 70 8.29 -2.82 3.33
N GLU A 71 9.44 -3.48 3.35
CA GLU A 71 9.51 -4.94 3.24
C GLU A 71 8.87 -5.65 4.43
N ILE A 72 8.97 -5.08 5.64
CA ILE A 72 8.27 -5.59 6.82
C ILE A 72 6.74 -5.44 6.67
N ALA A 73 6.26 -4.35 6.06
CA ALA A 73 4.83 -4.14 5.84
C ALA A 73 4.24 -5.20 4.91
N HIS A 74 5.01 -5.70 3.93
CA HIS A 74 4.58 -6.78 3.05
C HIS A 74 4.24 -8.08 3.78
N ALA A 75 4.77 -8.29 4.99
CA ALA A 75 4.40 -9.43 5.81
C ALA A 75 2.88 -9.52 6.03
N TRP A 76 2.20 -8.37 6.19
CA TRP A 76 0.74 -8.31 6.27
C TRP A 76 0.08 -8.16 4.89
N PHE A 77 0.56 -7.25 4.05
CA PHE A 77 -0.06 -6.92 2.76
C PHE A 77 0.86 -7.26 1.59
N GLY A 78 0.55 -8.34 0.87
CA GLY A 78 1.39 -8.94 -0.17
C GLY A 78 1.70 -10.41 0.15
N LEU A 79 2.02 -10.72 1.42
CA LEU A 79 2.29 -12.10 1.86
C LEU A 79 1.12 -12.73 2.62
N ALA A 80 0.72 -12.19 3.78
CA ALA A 80 -0.38 -12.78 4.56
C ALA A 80 -1.76 -12.46 3.98
N ILE A 81 -1.93 -11.30 3.36
CA ILE A 81 -3.14 -10.89 2.65
C ILE A 81 -2.70 -10.55 1.23
N GLY A 82 -3.07 -11.38 0.27
CA GLY A 82 -2.65 -11.21 -1.12
C GLY A 82 -3.71 -10.50 -1.96
N ALA A 83 -3.27 -9.85 -3.03
CA ALA A 83 -4.15 -9.40 -4.10
C ALA A 83 -4.81 -10.59 -4.80
N ARG A 84 -6.12 -10.54 -5.05
CA ARG A 84 -6.85 -11.62 -5.74
C ARG A 84 -6.37 -11.84 -7.17
N ASP A 85 -5.99 -10.77 -7.83
CA ASP A 85 -5.34 -10.75 -9.13
C ASP A 85 -4.48 -9.49 -9.26
N TRP A 86 -3.66 -9.43 -10.30
CA TRP A 86 -2.72 -8.34 -10.54
C TRP A 86 -3.37 -6.95 -10.75
N THR A 87 -4.69 -6.86 -10.99
CA THR A 87 -5.36 -5.54 -11.02
C THR A 87 -5.47 -4.93 -9.62
N GLU A 88 -5.34 -5.76 -8.59
CA GLU A 88 -5.41 -5.39 -7.18
C GLU A 88 -4.02 -5.18 -6.54
N GLU A 89 -2.95 -5.11 -7.33
CA GLU A 89 -1.57 -5.01 -6.80
C GLU A 89 -1.34 -3.80 -5.89
N TRP A 90 -2.17 -2.76 -6.03
CA TRP A 90 -2.16 -1.62 -5.12
C TRP A 90 -2.45 -2.02 -3.66
N ILE A 91 -3.11 -3.16 -3.40
CA ILE A 91 -3.33 -3.68 -2.04
C ILE A 91 -2.01 -4.08 -1.40
N SER A 92 -1.07 -4.67 -2.14
CA SER A 92 0.26 -4.96 -1.62
C SER A 92 1.05 -3.66 -1.46
N GLU A 93 1.23 -2.95 -2.57
CA GLU A 93 2.22 -1.88 -2.66
C GLU A 93 1.75 -0.56 -2.08
N GLY A 94 0.46 -0.25 -2.21
CA GLY A 94 -0.15 0.93 -1.60
C GLY A 94 -0.12 0.84 -0.08
N PHE A 95 -0.45 -0.33 0.49
CA PHE A 95 -0.36 -0.55 1.93
C PHE A 95 1.09 -0.56 2.42
N ALA A 96 2.01 -1.24 1.71
CA ALA A 96 3.42 -1.23 2.08
C ALA A 96 4.00 0.21 2.07
N THR A 97 3.69 1.00 1.03
CA THR A 97 4.11 2.41 0.95
C THR A 97 3.48 3.28 2.04
N HIS A 98 2.24 3.02 2.45
CA HIS A 98 1.61 3.75 3.55
C HIS A 98 2.22 3.39 4.90
N LEU A 99 2.36 2.09 5.17
CA LEU A 99 2.85 1.56 6.43
C LEU A 99 4.35 1.79 6.60
N GLU A 100 5.14 1.88 5.52
CA GLU A 100 6.58 2.17 5.62
C GLU A 100 6.82 3.51 6.34
N ASP A 101 6.00 4.53 6.07
CA ASP A 101 6.08 5.82 6.73
C ASP A 101 5.67 5.74 8.20
N VAL A 102 4.56 5.05 8.46
CA VAL A 102 4.02 4.88 9.83
C VAL A 102 5.03 4.16 10.70
N PHE A 103 5.55 3.02 10.23
CA PHE A 103 6.53 2.23 10.97
C PHE A 103 7.83 3.01 11.14
N TRP A 104 8.28 3.72 10.10
CA TRP A 104 9.51 4.50 10.17
C TRP A 104 9.40 5.68 11.13
N SER A 105 8.26 6.36 11.16
CA SER A 105 7.97 7.44 12.11
C SER A 105 8.12 6.96 13.56
N PHE A 106 7.51 5.81 13.89
CA PHE A 106 7.68 5.18 15.20
C PHE A 106 9.11 4.68 15.47
N ALA A 107 9.76 4.06 14.50
CA ALA A 107 11.08 3.44 14.67
C ALA A 107 12.21 4.46 14.88
N GLN A 108 12.08 5.65 14.30
CA GLN A 108 13.08 6.72 14.43
C GLN A 108 13.07 7.40 15.80
N GLN A 109 11.92 7.39 16.50
CA GLN A 109 11.75 8.01 17.81
C GLN A 109 12.09 9.51 17.80
N LEU A 110 11.72 10.21 16.73
CA LEU A 110 11.87 11.66 16.65
C LEU A 110 10.83 12.38 17.51
N PRO A 111 11.10 13.61 17.95
CA PRO A 111 10.08 14.50 18.51
C PRO A 111 8.87 14.60 17.57
N CYS A 112 7.66 14.68 18.14
CA CYS A 112 6.41 14.64 17.37
C CYS A 112 6.33 15.72 16.27
N ASN A 113 6.83 16.93 16.54
CA ASN A 113 6.91 18.01 15.55
C ASN A 113 7.85 17.66 14.38
N GLU A 114 9.05 17.15 14.67
CA GLU A 114 10.03 16.78 13.64
C GLU A 114 9.54 15.57 12.82
N ALA A 115 8.94 14.57 13.47
CA ALA A 115 8.35 13.42 12.78
C ALA A 115 7.26 13.88 11.79
N ARG A 116 6.36 14.76 12.24
CA ARG A 116 5.29 15.33 11.41
C ARG A 116 5.84 16.15 10.24
N GLU A 117 6.85 16.97 10.46
CA GLU A 117 7.50 17.74 9.38
C GLU A 117 8.12 16.82 8.33
N GLN A 118 8.78 15.73 8.75
CA GLN A 118 9.33 14.73 7.83
C GLN A 118 8.25 13.99 7.04
N GLU A 119 7.15 13.61 7.70
CA GLU A 119 6.02 12.93 7.05
C GLU A 119 5.31 13.82 6.02
N GLU A 120 5.15 15.12 6.31
CA GLU A 120 4.61 16.09 5.36
C GLU A 120 5.58 16.31 4.19
N LEU A 121 6.87 16.46 4.46
CA LEU A 121 7.88 16.58 3.40
C LEU A 121 7.90 15.35 2.48
N LYS A 122 7.87 14.14 3.05
CA LYS A 122 7.79 12.89 2.28
C LYS A 122 6.51 12.82 1.45
N ALA A 123 5.36 13.22 2.00
CA ALA A 123 4.10 13.32 1.25
C ALA A 123 4.25 14.18 0.01
N LEU A 124 4.85 15.36 0.15
CA LEU A 124 5.02 16.30 -0.96
C LEU A 124 5.94 15.73 -2.05
N LEU A 125 7.02 15.06 -1.66
CA LEU A 125 7.92 14.42 -2.59
C LEU A 125 7.23 13.29 -3.35
N ARG A 126 6.46 12.44 -2.64
CA ARG A 126 5.61 11.40 -3.26
C ARG A 126 4.56 12.00 -4.19
N TRP A 127 3.96 13.12 -3.82
CA TRP A 127 2.99 13.81 -4.66
C TRP A 127 3.60 14.33 -5.95
N ARG A 128 4.77 14.99 -5.86
CA ARG A 128 5.51 15.43 -7.05
C ARG A 128 5.83 14.24 -7.95
N ARG A 129 6.32 13.14 -7.37
CA ARG A 129 6.60 11.91 -8.11
C ARG A 129 5.35 11.35 -8.80
N LEU A 130 4.22 11.29 -8.10
CA LEU A 130 2.95 10.82 -8.66
C LEU A 130 2.47 11.72 -9.80
N ARG A 131 2.52 13.04 -9.61
CA ARG A 131 2.14 14.00 -10.64
C ARG A 131 3.02 13.86 -11.89
N ASP A 132 4.33 13.75 -11.70
CA ASP A 132 5.26 13.58 -12.81
C ASP A 132 5.03 12.22 -13.51
N GLU A 133 4.75 11.16 -12.77
CA GLU A 133 4.39 9.84 -13.32
C GLU A 133 3.12 9.92 -14.17
N VAL A 134 2.06 10.55 -13.64
CA VAL A 134 0.77 10.71 -14.32
C VAL A 134 0.90 11.58 -15.58
N LEU A 135 1.69 12.65 -15.55
CA LEU A 135 1.91 13.50 -16.71
C LEU A 135 2.69 12.82 -17.84
N ASN A 136 3.51 11.83 -17.51
CA ASN A 136 4.41 11.14 -18.46
C ASN A 136 4.02 9.68 -18.71
N SER A 137 2.77 9.29 -18.43
CA SER A 137 2.24 7.95 -18.69
C SER A 137 0.92 8.01 -19.43
N GLU A 138 0.60 6.95 -20.17
CA GLU A 138 -0.68 6.80 -20.85
C GLU A 138 -1.84 6.77 -19.86
N LYS A 139 -3.01 7.29 -20.26
CA LYS A 139 -4.17 7.45 -19.37
C LYS A 139 -4.60 6.13 -18.70
N GLU A 140 -4.48 5.01 -19.41
CA GLU A 140 -4.84 3.68 -18.92
C GLU A 140 -3.91 3.20 -17.79
N LEU A 141 -2.67 3.67 -17.78
CA LEU A 141 -1.65 3.34 -16.79
C LEU A 141 -1.75 4.20 -15.51
N GLN A 142 -2.55 5.26 -15.55
CA GLN A 142 -2.71 6.19 -14.43
C GLN A 142 -3.69 5.68 -13.39
N VAL A 143 -4.43 4.60 -13.62
CA VAL A 143 -5.48 4.11 -12.72
C VAL A 143 -4.90 3.33 -11.52
N LEU A 144 -5.55 3.45 -10.35
CA LEU A 144 -5.14 2.72 -9.14
C LEU A 144 -5.40 1.22 -9.28
N ARG A 145 -6.54 0.86 -9.87
CA ARG A 145 -6.98 -0.51 -10.14
C ARG A 145 -7.38 -0.61 -11.62
N PRO A 146 -6.58 -1.24 -12.47
CA PRO A 146 -6.90 -1.42 -13.88
C PRO A 146 -8.16 -2.27 -14.09
N ASN A 147 -8.97 -1.96 -15.12
CA ASN A 147 -10.17 -2.76 -15.43
C ASN A 147 -9.77 -4.09 -16.07
N ARG A 148 -10.12 -5.21 -15.41
CA ARG A 148 -9.85 -6.58 -15.85
C ARG A 148 -10.26 -6.88 -17.31
N GLU A 149 -11.38 -6.32 -17.78
CA GLU A 149 -11.88 -6.55 -19.14
C GLU A 149 -11.01 -5.88 -20.23
N ASN A 150 -10.27 -4.85 -19.85
CA ASN A 150 -9.35 -4.13 -20.75
C ASN A 150 -7.88 -4.50 -20.50
N THR A 151 -7.58 -5.40 -19.54
CA THR A 151 -6.20 -5.61 -19.07
C THR A 151 -5.49 -6.85 -19.57
N GLY A 152 -6.17 -7.76 -20.28
CA GLY A 152 -5.51 -8.79 -21.08
C GLY A 152 -6.33 -10.05 -21.32
N GLU A 153 -6.00 -10.74 -22.41
CA GLU A 153 -6.56 -12.06 -22.76
C GLU A 153 -6.10 -13.11 -21.74
N VAL A 154 -7.02 -14.01 -21.37
CA VAL A 154 -6.71 -15.22 -20.59
C VAL A 154 -6.39 -16.31 -21.61
N SER A 155 -5.17 -16.84 -21.61
CA SER A 155 -4.84 -17.99 -22.47
C SER A 155 -5.58 -19.24 -22.02
N GLU A 156 -5.75 -20.23 -22.90
CA GLU A 156 -6.38 -21.52 -22.58
C GLU A 156 -5.75 -22.26 -21.38
N SER A 157 -4.51 -21.90 -21.01
CA SER A 157 -3.81 -22.39 -19.81
C SER A 157 -4.22 -21.73 -18.49
N GLY A 158 -5.11 -20.73 -18.51
CA GLY A 158 -5.54 -19.97 -17.32
C GLY A 158 -4.59 -18.84 -16.90
N ALA A 159 -3.55 -18.54 -17.68
CA ALA A 159 -2.66 -17.41 -17.43
C ALA A 159 -3.29 -16.10 -17.94
N SER A 160 -3.44 -15.11 -17.05
CA SER A 160 -3.83 -13.74 -17.43
C SER A 160 -2.58 -12.88 -17.62
N VAL A 161 -2.36 -12.34 -18.81
CA VAL A 161 -1.29 -11.36 -19.04
C VAL A 161 -1.83 -9.97 -18.76
N ILE A 162 -1.51 -9.40 -17.60
CA ILE A 162 -1.83 -7.99 -17.36
C ILE A 162 -0.79 -7.13 -18.09
N LYS A 163 -1.18 -6.53 -19.23
CA LYS A 163 -0.34 -5.55 -19.95
C LYS A 163 0.04 -4.33 -19.10
N HIS A 164 -0.74 -4.06 -18.06
CA HIS A 164 -0.78 -2.78 -17.33
C HIS A 164 0.06 -2.75 -16.04
N GLY A 165 0.72 -3.87 -15.69
CA GLY A 165 1.69 -3.94 -14.58
C GLY A 165 3.15 -3.84 -15.03
N LEU A 166 3.41 -4.00 -16.33
CA LEU A 166 4.74 -4.07 -16.92
C LEU A 166 4.72 -3.35 -18.27
N ASN A 167 4.92 -2.03 -18.26
CA ASN A 167 5.43 -1.39 -19.47
C ASN A 167 6.83 -2.00 -19.71
N ALA A 168 7.04 -2.69 -20.83
CA ALA A 168 8.32 -3.35 -21.13
C ALA A 168 9.50 -2.35 -21.20
N GLU A 169 9.23 -1.07 -21.46
CA GLU A 169 10.20 0.03 -21.42
C GLU A 169 10.37 0.64 -20.02
N LYS A 170 9.40 0.39 -19.12
CA LYS A 170 9.38 0.90 -17.75
C LYS A 170 8.95 -0.23 -16.80
N ILE A 171 9.94 -1.03 -16.42
CA ILE A 171 9.82 -2.32 -15.69
C ILE A 171 9.01 -2.20 -14.38
N PHE A 172 8.86 -1.00 -13.80
CA PHE A 172 7.97 -0.74 -12.66
C PHE A 172 7.30 0.63 -12.76
N MET A 173 5.97 0.66 -12.65
CA MET A 173 5.21 1.91 -12.51
C MET A 173 4.97 2.26 -11.04
N GLN A 174 5.06 3.54 -10.70
CA GLN A 174 4.89 4.00 -9.32
C GLN A 174 3.44 4.35 -8.97
N VAL A 175 2.50 4.22 -9.92
CA VAL A 175 1.12 4.68 -9.75
C VAL A 175 0.39 3.94 -8.63
N HIS A 176 0.47 2.61 -8.59
CA HIS A 176 -0.23 1.79 -7.58
C HIS A 176 0.33 2.00 -6.17
N TYR A 177 1.65 2.14 -6.02
CA TYR A 177 2.31 2.57 -4.78
C TYR A 177 1.77 3.92 -4.30
N LEU A 178 1.85 4.94 -5.15
CA LEU A 178 1.63 6.33 -4.74
C LEU A 178 0.15 6.69 -4.61
N LYS A 179 -0.72 6.25 -5.54
CA LYS A 179 -2.17 6.45 -5.39
C LYS A 179 -2.72 5.67 -4.19
N GLY A 180 -2.25 4.43 -3.98
CA GLY A 180 -2.60 3.63 -2.80
C GLY A 180 -2.16 4.31 -1.49
N TYR A 181 -0.93 4.82 -1.45
CA TYR A 181 -0.41 5.61 -0.33
C TYR A 181 -1.33 6.78 0.03
N PHE A 182 -1.68 7.63 -0.93
CA PHE A 182 -2.50 8.81 -0.66
C PHE A 182 -3.93 8.46 -0.30
N LEU A 183 -4.47 7.39 -0.89
CA LEU A 183 -5.78 6.87 -0.49
C LEU A 183 -5.78 6.49 1.00
N LEU A 184 -4.86 5.65 1.41
CA LEU A 184 -4.79 5.15 2.79
C LEU A 184 -4.50 6.27 3.79
N ARG A 185 -3.59 7.20 3.45
CA ARG A 185 -3.35 8.41 4.24
C ARG A 185 -4.60 9.29 4.35
N SER A 186 -5.36 9.45 3.27
CA SER A 186 -6.63 10.19 3.31
C SER A 186 -7.69 9.50 4.16
N LEU A 187 -7.68 8.16 4.25
CA LEU A 187 -8.60 7.43 5.13
C LEU A 187 -8.21 7.60 6.60
N ALA A 188 -6.93 7.44 6.93
CA ALA A 188 -6.40 7.62 8.28
C ALA A 188 -6.73 9.02 8.83
N SER A 189 -6.50 10.07 8.02
CA SER A 189 -6.79 11.46 8.40
C SER A 189 -8.27 11.78 8.60
N ARG A 190 -9.20 11.01 8.02
CA ARG A 190 -10.65 11.23 8.15
C ARG A 190 -11.30 10.51 9.32
N VAL A 191 -10.82 9.31 9.63
CA VAL A 191 -11.46 8.41 10.60
C VAL A 191 -10.78 8.49 11.98
N CYS A 192 -9.78 9.36 12.14
CA CYS A 192 -8.80 9.37 13.23
C CYS A 192 -7.86 8.15 13.18
N GLU A 193 -6.58 8.36 13.47
CA GLU A 193 -5.55 7.32 13.37
C GLU A 193 -5.82 6.13 14.29
N ASP A 194 -6.24 6.36 15.54
CA ASP A 194 -6.50 5.28 16.50
C ASP A 194 -7.60 4.33 15.99
N THR A 195 -8.69 4.88 15.47
CA THR A 195 -9.79 4.11 14.89
C THR A 195 -9.34 3.38 13.63
N TYR A 196 -8.57 4.07 12.78
CA TYR A 196 -8.04 3.50 11.54
C TYR A 196 -7.12 2.31 11.80
N PHE A 197 -6.15 2.43 12.71
CA PHE A 197 -5.25 1.31 13.03
C PHE A 197 -5.97 0.22 13.86
N ALA A 198 -6.95 0.57 14.68
CA ALA A 198 -7.81 -0.44 15.32
C ALA A 198 -8.61 -1.25 14.29
N PHE A 199 -9.11 -0.60 13.24
CA PHE A 199 -9.73 -1.26 12.10
C PHE A 199 -8.73 -2.15 11.38
N LEU A 200 -7.54 -1.64 11.03
CA LEU A 200 -6.53 -2.43 10.33
C LEU A 200 -6.12 -3.67 11.11
N ARG A 201 -5.94 -3.58 12.43
CA ARG A 201 -5.65 -4.76 13.28
C ARG A 201 -6.72 -5.85 13.17
N LYS A 202 -8.01 -5.46 13.16
CA LYS A 202 -9.11 -6.42 12.96
C LYS A 202 -9.14 -6.96 11.53
N PHE A 203 -8.88 -6.10 10.55
CA PHE A 203 -8.84 -6.47 9.14
C PHE A 203 -7.78 -7.53 8.87
N VAL A 204 -6.54 -7.30 9.35
CA VAL A 204 -5.45 -8.25 9.11
C VAL A 204 -5.64 -9.58 9.82
N GLN A 205 -6.30 -9.60 10.97
CA GLN A 205 -6.68 -10.84 11.64
C GLN A 205 -7.76 -11.60 10.86
N ARG A 206 -8.75 -10.88 10.31
CA ARG A 206 -9.91 -11.47 9.64
C ARG A 206 -9.58 -12.10 8.29
N PHE A 207 -8.64 -11.49 7.56
CA PHE A 207 -8.29 -11.88 6.18
C PHE A 207 -6.90 -12.53 6.08
N HIS A 208 -6.32 -12.93 7.21
CA HIS A 208 -5.05 -13.65 7.21
C HIS A 208 -5.13 -14.95 6.39
N GLY A 209 -4.26 -15.10 5.41
CA GLY A 209 -4.20 -16.24 4.49
C GLY A 209 -5.14 -16.14 3.29
N GLU A 210 -5.81 -15.01 3.10
CA GLU A 210 -6.80 -14.82 2.04
C GLU A 210 -6.26 -13.98 0.86
N LEU A 211 -6.82 -14.24 -0.32
CA LEU A 211 -6.66 -13.38 -1.49
C LEU A 211 -7.90 -12.48 -1.63
N ILE A 212 -7.71 -11.16 -1.59
CA ILE A 212 -8.82 -10.21 -1.53
C ILE A 212 -8.93 -9.32 -2.77
N LEU A 213 -10.16 -8.90 -3.06
CA LEU A 213 -10.43 -7.79 -3.97
C LEU A 213 -10.59 -6.49 -3.17
N SER A 214 -10.32 -5.35 -3.80
CA SER A 214 -10.44 -4.02 -3.17
C SER A 214 -11.84 -3.70 -2.66
N GLN A 215 -12.88 -4.30 -3.23
CA GLN A 215 -14.26 -4.13 -2.76
C GLN A 215 -14.44 -4.63 -1.32
N VAL A 216 -13.70 -5.67 -0.90
CA VAL A 216 -13.77 -6.19 0.47
C VAL A 216 -13.37 -5.12 1.47
N LEU A 217 -12.25 -4.43 1.22
CA LEU A 217 -11.78 -3.32 2.06
C LEU A 217 -12.81 -2.19 2.11
N HIS A 218 -13.39 -1.82 0.96
CA HIS A 218 -14.43 -0.80 0.88
C HIS A 218 -15.63 -1.17 1.76
N LEU A 219 -16.18 -2.37 1.61
CA LEU A 219 -17.33 -2.84 2.38
C LEU A 219 -17.06 -2.83 3.89
N CYS A 220 -15.85 -3.23 4.31
CA CYS A 220 -15.46 -3.21 5.70
C CYS A 220 -15.31 -1.78 6.27
N LEU A 221 -14.84 -0.82 5.46
CA LEU A 221 -14.72 0.59 5.87
C LEU A 221 -16.06 1.32 5.90
N PHE A 222 -16.98 0.97 5.00
CA PHE A 222 -18.26 1.65 4.81
C PHE A 222 -19.45 0.68 4.83
N PRO A 223 -19.71 -0.01 5.95
CA PRO A 223 -20.76 -1.03 6.04
C PRO A 223 -22.17 -0.48 5.81
N ASN A 224 -22.37 0.83 6.02
CA ASN A 224 -23.67 1.48 5.83
C ASN A 224 -24.03 1.74 4.35
N LEU A 225 -23.10 1.61 3.40
CA LEU A 225 -23.42 1.76 1.97
C LEU A 225 -24.32 0.65 1.43
N LEU A 226 -24.36 -0.51 2.11
CA LEU A 226 -25.27 -1.60 1.80
C LEU A 226 -26.66 -1.44 2.46
N LYS A 227 -26.83 -0.57 3.46
CA LYS A 227 -28.11 -0.41 4.18
C LYS A 227 -29.25 0.18 3.35
N ASN A 228 -28.96 0.68 2.15
CA ASN A 228 -29.99 1.07 1.18
C ASN A 228 -30.48 -0.09 0.28
N ARG A 229 -30.17 -1.35 0.62
CA ARG A 229 -30.87 -2.53 0.10
C ARG A 229 -31.21 -3.49 1.24
N PRO A 230 -32.47 -3.95 1.37
CA PRO A 230 -32.84 -4.89 2.40
C PRO A 230 -32.35 -6.28 1.97
N CYS A 231 -31.32 -6.81 2.62
CA CYS A 231 -31.07 -8.24 2.69
C CYS A 231 -30.61 -8.57 4.11
N ASP A 232 -31.32 -9.52 4.71
CA ASP A 232 -31.21 -9.94 6.10
C ASP A 232 -29.79 -10.35 6.48
N LEU A 233 -29.31 -9.81 7.60
CA LEU A 233 -28.00 -10.10 8.21
C LEU A 233 -28.15 -11.02 9.43
N GLU A 234 -28.85 -12.14 9.26
CA GLU A 234 -28.77 -13.25 10.21
C GLU A 234 -28.18 -14.47 9.48
N GLY A 235 -26.95 -14.82 9.86
CA GLY A 235 -26.22 -15.99 9.35
C GLY A 235 -25.12 -15.63 8.34
N ILE A 236 -23.93 -15.27 8.83
CA ILE A 236 -22.70 -15.30 8.01
C ILE A 236 -21.73 -16.31 8.65
N ASP A 237 -22.16 -17.56 8.68
CA ASP A 237 -21.25 -18.70 8.68
C ASP A 237 -21.10 -19.13 7.21
N GLY A 238 -19.87 -19.02 6.69
CA GLY A 238 -19.53 -19.42 5.33
C GLY A 238 -19.74 -18.33 4.28
N VAL A 239 -18.68 -17.56 3.99
CA VAL A 239 -18.61 -16.84 2.71
C VAL A 239 -18.23 -17.87 1.63
N HIS A 240 -19.24 -18.58 1.14
CA HIS A 240 -19.13 -19.42 -0.05
C HIS A 240 -18.99 -18.51 -1.30
N PRO A 241 -18.35 -18.95 -2.41
CA PRO A 241 -17.92 -18.10 -3.54
C PRO A 241 -19.01 -17.44 -4.39
N SER A 242 -20.27 -17.40 -3.93
CA SER A 242 -21.44 -17.00 -4.71
C SER A 242 -21.78 -15.50 -4.68
N LEU A 243 -20.87 -14.63 -4.21
CA LEU A 243 -20.98 -13.18 -4.47
C LEU A 243 -20.54 -12.78 -5.90
N VAL A 244 -20.20 -13.77 -6.73
CA VAL A 244 -20.06 -13.61 -8.18
C VAL A 244 -21.37 -14.06 -8.84
N SER A 245 -22.27 -13.12 -9.15
CA SER A 245 -23.39 -13.41 -10.07
C SER A 245 -22.85 -13.56 -11.49
N GLN A 246 -23.34 -14.57 -12.20
CA GLN A 246 -22.97 -14.96 -13.56
C GLN A 246 -23.31 -13.94 -14.65
N ASP A 247 -23.95 -12.83 -14.33
CA ASP A 247 -24.31 -11.81 -15.31
C ASP A 247 -23.38 -10.59 -15.16
N GLY A 248 -22.43 -10.49 -16.07
CA GLY A 248 -21.44 -9.42 -16.22
C GLY A 248 -22.08 -8.07 -16.59
N ASN A 249 -22.93 -7.56 -15.71
CA ASN A 249 -23.57 -6.26 -15.88
C ASN A 249 -23.56 -5.51 -14.54
N LEU A 250 -22.38 -4.96 -14.21
CA LEU A 250 -22.19 -3.99 -13.13
C LEU A 250 -22.07 -2.56 -13.70
N GLY A 251 -22.97 -2.23 -14.62
CA GLY A 251 -23.34 -0.84 -14.86
C GLY A 251 -24.06 -0.32 -13.60
N VAL A 252 -23.62 0.83 -13.07
CA VAL A 252 -24.15 1.50 -11.86
C VAL A 252 -23.53 1.03 -10.52
N LEU A 253 -22.19 0.93 -10.48
CA LEU A 253 -21.41 1.53 -9.40
C LEU A 253 -20.42 2.47 -10.06
N LEU A 254 -20.80 3.75 -10.19
CA LEU A 254 -19.84 4.81 -10.53
C LEU A 254 -18.68 4.70 -9.54
N ASP A 255 -17.53 4.37 -10.08
CA ASP A 255 -16.33 3.90 -9.40
C ASP A 255 -16.03 4.70 -8.12
N PRO A 256 -16.21 4.12 -6.93
CA PRO A 256 -15.91 4.79 -5.66
C PRO A 256 -14.44 5.19 -5.53
N LEU A 257 -13.55 4.53 -6.29
CA LEU A 257 -12.13 4.89 -6.38
C LEU A 257 -11.93 6.20 -7.17
N LEU A 258 -12.82 6.55 -8.11
CA LEU A 258 -12.80 7.84 -8.82
C LEU A 258 -13.15 9.01 -7.88
N HIS A 259 -14.13 8.82 -6.99
CA HIS A 259 -14.50 9.83 -6.00
C HIS A 259 -13.40 10.02 -4.94
N LEU A 260 -12.71 8.93 -4.58
CA LEU A 260 -11.49 8.92 -3.79
C LEU A 260 -10.31 9.58 -4.52
N GLU A 261 -10.17 9.40 -5.85
CA GLU A 261 -9.12 10.03 -6.64
C GLU A 261 -9.24 11.55 -6.64
N HIS A 262 -10.46 12.08 -6.83
CA HIS A 262 -10.71 13.52 -6.69
C HIS A 262 -10.36 14.04 -5.29
N GLN A 263 -10.59 13.24 -4.26
CA GLN A 263 -10.28 13.58 -2.87
C GLN A 263 -8.78 13.46 -2.53
N VAL A 264 -8.06 12.49 -3.11
CA VAL A 264 -6.61 12.33 -3.05
C VAL A 264 -5.92 13.56 -3.67
N LEU A 265 -6.38 13.98 -4.86
CA LEU A 265 -5.90 15.20 -5.50
C LEU A 265 -6.23 16.45 -4.65
N ALA A 266 -7.38 16.47 -3.94
CA ALA A 266 -7.79 17.59 -3.10
C ALA A 266 -7.00 17.70 -1.79
N VAL A 267 -6.75 16.59 -1.09
CA VAL A 267 -5.91 16.55 0.12
C VAL A 267 -4.48 16.95 -0.23
N ALA A 268 -3.92 16.40 -1.32
CA ALA A 268 -2.60 16.79 -1.80
C ALA A 268 -2.51 18.27 -2.20
N ARG A 269 -3.57 18.84 -2.80
CA ARG A 269 -3.67 20.29 -3.10
C ARG A 269 -3.78 21.14 -1.83
N SER A 270 -4.49 20.69 -0.80
CA SER A 270 -4.63 21.40 0.47
C SER A 270 -3.29 21.52 1.21
N THR A 271 -2.53 20.43 1.29
CA THR A 271 -1.17 20.45 1.85
C THR A 271 -0.25 21.39 1.06
N PHE A 272 -0.40 21.45 -0.27
CA PHE A 272 0.35 22.37 -1.12
C PHE A 272 -0.01 23.84 -0.89
N HIS A 273 -1.30 24.17 -0.70
CA HIS A 273 -1.74 25.55 -0.50
C HIS A 273 -1.18 26.15 0.79
N GLN A 274 -1.05 25.35 1.86
CA GLN A 274 -0.45 25.78 3.11
C GLN A 274 1.05 26.10 2.97
N LEU A 275 1.76 25.43 2.07
CA LEU A 275 3.21 25.62 1.89
C LEU A 275 3.57 26.72 0.89
N ASP A 276 2.72 26.97 -0.10
CA ASP A 276 2.86 28.13 -0.99
C ASP A 276 2.68 29.46 -0.23
N GLN A 277 1.96 29.46 0.89
CA GLN A 277 1.89 30.61 1.81
C GLN A 277 3.21 30.81 2.58
N VAL A 278 3.90 29.72 2.96
CA VAL A 278 5.22 29.78 3.62
C VAL A 278 6.32 30.29 2.68
N ARG A 279 6.18 30.09 1.37
CA ARG A 279 7.10 30.65 0.35
C ARG A 279 6.93 32.15 0.08
N ARG A 280 5.88 32.78 0.60
CA ARG A 280 5.59 34.22 0.42
C ARG A 280 5.93 35.07 1.64
N LEU A 281 6.62 34.49 2.63
CA LEU A 281 7.25 35.17 3.76
C LEU A 281 8.77 35.07 3.63
#